data_AF-B6ZDV5-F1
#
_entry.id   AF-B6ZDV5-F1
#
_cell.length_a   1.000
_cell.length_b   1.000
_cell.length_c   1.000
_cell.angle_alpha   90.00
_cell.angle_beta   90.00
_cell.angle_gamma   90.00
#
_symmetry.space_group_name_H-M   'P 1'
#
loop_
_entity.id
_entity.type
_entity.pdbx_description
1 polymer ?
#
loop_
_entity_poly.entity_id
_entity_poly.type
_entity_poly.pdbx_seq_one_letter_code
_entity_poly.pdbx_strand_id
1 'polypeptide(L)'
;RHWAAVERRLPGYACCLQRARPARRLKLVAFVLLVVSLMEHLLSIISVVYYDFCPRRSDPVESYLLGASAQLFEVFPYSNWLAWLGKIQNVLLTFGWSYMDIFLMMLGMGLSEMLARLNRSLEQQVRQPMPEAYWTWSRTLYRSIVELIREVDDA
;
A
#
# COMPACT_ATOMS: atom_id res chain seq x y z
N ARG A 1 12.24 -8.91 13.75
CA ARG A 1 12.03 -9.75 14.97
C ARG A 1 11.22 -9.03 16.04
N HIS A 2 11.38 -7.71 16.21
CA HIS A 2 10.66 -6.89 17.19
C HIS A 2 9.13 -6.88 16.99
N TRP A 3 8.66 -6.68 15.75
CA TRP A 3 7.25 -6.75 15.35
C TRP A 3 6.50 -7.99 15.84
N ALA A 4 7.02 -9.18 15.54
CA ALA A 4 6.40 -10.44 15.97
C ALA A 4 6.39 -10.61 17.50
N ALA A 5 7.33 -9.98 18.21
CA ALA A 5 7.37 -10.01 19.66
C ALA A 5 6.29 -9.11 20.28
N VAL A 6 6.06 -7.92 19.70
CA VAL A 6 4.96 -7.03 20.09
C VAL A 6 3.62 -7.70 19.80
N GLU A 7 3.46 -8.30 18.62
CA GLU A 7 2.21 -8.96 18.23
C GLU A 7 1.80 -10.11 19.17
N ARG A 8 2.77 -10.90 19.66
CA ARG A 8 2.50 -11.96 20.64
C ARG A 8 2.03 -11.44 22.01
N ARG A 9 2.35 -10.19 22.35
CA ARG A 9 1.94 -9.56 23.61
C ARG A 9 0.55 -8.93 23.52
N LEU A 10 -0.04 -8.82 22.34
CA LEU A 10 -1.38 -8.23 22.22
C LEU A 10 -2.46 -9.15 22.80
N PRO A 11 -3.53 -8.56 23.38
CA PRO A 11 -4.70 -9.32 23.79
C PRO A 11 -5.29 -10.07 22.58
N GLY A 12 -5.68 -11.33 22.81
CA GLY A 12 -6.23 -12.20 21.77
C GLY A 12 -7.52 -11.65 21.15
N TYR A 13 -7.82 -12.08 19.92
CA TYR A 13 -9.10 -11.77 19.30
C TYR A 13 -10.23 -12.49 20.06
N ALA A 14 -11.28 -11.77 20.43
CA ALA A 14 -12.44 -12.35 21.09
C ALA A 14 -13.24 -13.30 20.16
N CYS A 15 -13.13 -13.13 18.84
CA CYS A 15 -13.81 -13.96 17.86
C CYS A 15 -13.03 -14.06 16.53
N CYS A 16 -13.13 -15.21 15.85
CA CYS A 16 -12.59 -15.43 14.51
C CYS A 16 -13.09 -14.40 13.47
N LEU A 17 -14.33 -13.92 13.62
CA LEU A 17 -14.91 -12.89 12.75
C LEU A 17 -14.15 -11.56 12.87
N GLN A 18 -13.72 -11.22 14.08
CA GLN A 18 -12.96 -10.00 14.37
C GLN A 18 -11.57 -10.04 13.72
N ARG A 19 -10.99 -11.24 13.57
CA ARG A 19 -9.75 -11.48 12.81
C ARG A 19 -9.96 -11.46 11.29
N ALA A 20 -11.11 -11.96 10.81
CA ALA A 20 -11.41 -12.03 9.37
C ALA A 20 -11.79 -10.69 8.75
N ARG A 21 -12.40 -9.78 9.52
CA ARG A 21 -12.86 -8.46 9.06
C ARG A 21 -11.73 -7.56 8.51
N PRO A 22 -10.60 -7.35 9.21
CA PRO A 22 -9.49 -6.55 8.67
C PRO A 22 -8.89 -7.21 7.42
N ALA A 23 -8.72 -8.53 7.41
CA ALA A 23 -8.19 -9.25 6.25
C ALA A 23 -9.10 -9.12 5.01
N ARG A 24 -10.43 -9.13 5.18
CA ARG A 24 -11.38 -8.96 4.09
C ARG A 24 -11.42 -7.51 3.57
N ARG A 25 -11.35 -6.53 4.48
CA ARG A 25 -11.22 -5.11 4.09
C ARG A 25 -9.94 -4.87 3.30
N LEU A 26 -8.84 -5.45 3.75
CA LEU A 26 -7.54 -5.40 3.06
C LEU A 26 -7.64 -5.91 1.62
N LYS A 27 -8.20 -7.12 1.45
CA LYS A 27 -8.38 -7.74 0.13
C LYS A 27 -9.27 -6.91 -0.78
N LEU A 28 -10.35 -6.33 -0.24
CA LEU A 28 -11.25 -5.47 -1.00
C LEU A 28 -10.53 -4.19 -1.46
N VAL A 29 -9.86 -3.48 -0.55
CA VAL A 29 -9.14 -2.24 -0.86
C VAL A 29 -8.04 -2.50 -1.88
N ALA A 30 -7.24 -3.56 -1.68
CA ALA A 30 -6.20 -3.96 -2.63
C ALA A 30 -6.76 -4.27 -4.01
N PHE A 31 -7.86 -5.03 -4.08
CA PHE A 31 -8.51 -5.36 -5.34
C PHE A 31 -9.05 -4.12 -6.06
N VAL A 32 -9.72 -3.22 -5.34
CA VAL A 32 -10.24 -1.97 -5.90
C VAL A 32 -9.10 -1.10 -6.44
N LEU A 33 -8.03 -0.91 -5.67
CA LEU A 33 -6.89 -0.10 -6.09
C LEU A 33 -6.22 -0.66 -7.35
N LEU A 34 -6.01 -1.98 -7.42
CA LEU A 34 -5.46 -2.63 -8.61
C LEU A 34 -6.36 -2.44 -9.84
N VAL A 35 -7.67 -2.58 -9.69
CA VAL A 35 -8.62 -2.39 -10.78
C VAL A 35 -8.67 -0.94 -11.24
N VAL A 36 -8.68 0.02 -10.31
CA VAL A 36 -8.68 1.46 -10.64
C VAL A 36 -7.39 1.86 -11.36
N SER A 37 -6.22 1.44 -10.84
CA SER A 37 -4.94 1.71 -11.48
C SER A 37 -4.88 1.13 -12.90
N LEU A 38 -5.37 -0.11 -13.09
CA LEU A 38 -5.45 -0.73 -14.41
C LEU A 38 -6.38 0.05 -15.33
N MET A 39 -7.55 0.45 -14.85
CA MET A 39 -8.51 1.24 -15.64
C MET A 39 -7.94 2.60 -16.03
N GLU A 40 -7.28 3.30 -15.13
CA GLU A 40 -6.62 4.58 -15.42
C GLU A 40 -5.54 4.40 -16.48
N HIS A 41 -4.73 3.34 -16.38
CA HIS A 41 -3.67 3.07 -17.35
C HIS A 41 -4.24 2.73 -18.73
N LEU A 42 -5.30 1.92 -18.80
CA LEU A 42 -6.01 1.67 -20.07
C LEU A 42 -6.64 2.95 -20.63
N LEU A 43 -7.31 3.76 -19.81
CA LEU A 43 -7.91 5.03 -20.23
C LEU A 43 -6.86 6.03 -20.72
N SER A 44 -5.69 6.09 -20.08
CA SER A 44 -4.57 6.92 -20.49
C SER A 44 -4.01 6.51 -21.85
N ILE A 45 -3.92 5.21 -22.12
CA ILE A 45 -3.49 4.71 -23.44
C ILE A 45 -4.57 5.02 -24.49
N ILE A 46 -5.85 4.80 -24.17
CA ILE A 46 -6.97 5.05 -25.09
C ILE A 46 -7.09 6.54 -25.42
N SER A 47 -6.95 7.42 -24.42
CA SER A 47 -7.07 8.87 -24.62
C SER A 47 -5.98 9.40 -25.54
N VAL A 48 -4.75 8.89 -25.42
CA VAL A 48 -3.64 9.29 -26.28
C VAL A 48 -3.80 8.77 -27.70
N VAL A 49 -4.33 7.55 -27.88
CA VAL A 49 -4.62 7.02 -29.23
C VAL A 49 -5.79 7.77 -29.90
N TYR A 50 -6.78 8.21 -29.13
CA TYR A 50 -8.00 8.80 -29.67
C TYR A 50 -7.93 10.32 -29.85
N TYR A 51 -7.18 11.04 -29.01
CA TYR A 51 -7.08 12.50 -28.99
C TYR A 51 -5.69 13.02 -29.42
N ASP A 52 -5.04 12.36 -30.36
CA ASP A 52 -3.77 12.81 -30.92
C ASP A 52 -4.00 13.99 -31.89
N PHE A 53 -4.22 15.20 -31.34
CA PHE A 53 -4.58 16.40 -32.11
C PHE A 53 -3.43 17.00 -32.93
N CYS A 54 -2.18 16.62 -32.66
CA CYS A 54 -0.99 17.05 -33.40
C CYS A 54 0.06 15.93 -33.41
N PRO A 55 0.00 14.99 -34.37
CA PRO A 55 0.95 13.89 -34.44
C PRO A 55 2.36 14.43 -34.73
N ARG A 56 3.30 14.24 -33.80
CA ARG A 56 4.72 14.57 -34.03
C ARG A 56 5.41 13.53 -34.92
N ARG A 57 4.82 12.34 -35.02
CA ARG A 57 5.09 11.26 -35.98
C ARG A 57 3.80 10.49 -36.28
N SER A 58 3.79 9.70 -37.35
CA SER A 58 2.61 8.98 -37.87
C SER A 58 2.05 7.93 -36.91
N ASP A 59 2.82 7.51 -35.88
CA ASP A 59 2.40 6.48 -34.94
C ASP A 59 2.05 7.08 -33.56
N PRO A 60 0.76 7.10 -33.15
CA PRO A 60 0.33 7.66 -31.86
C PRO A 60 0.93 6.93 -30.64
N VAL A 61 1.32 5.67 -30.84
CA VAL A 61 2.01 4.84 -29.84
C VAL A 61 3.44 5.34 -29.57
N GLU A 62 4.11 5.86 -30.58
CA GLU A 62 5.48 6.36 -30.49
C GLU A 62 5.54 7.68 -29.71
N SER A 63 4.55 8.55 -29.92
CA SER A 63 4.39 9.83 -29.22
C SER A 63 4.19 9.63 -27.70
N TYR A 64 3.39 8.64 -27.30
CA TYR A 64 3.19 8.26 -25.90
C TYR A 64 4.48 7.78 -25.22
N LEU A 65 5.26 6.94 -25.91
CA LEU A 65 6.48 6.35 -25.37
C LEU A 65 7.60 7.38 -25.19
N LEU A 66 7.70 8.35 -26.10
CA LEU A 66 8.62 9.47 -25.96
C LEU A 66 8.25 10.39 -24.78
N GLY A 67 6.95 10.56 -24.48
CA GLY A 67 6.50 11.36 -23.33
C GLY A 67 6.65 10.64 -21.99
N ALA A 68 6.19 9.38 -21.90
CA ALA A 68 6.21 8.60 -20.66
C ALA A 68 7.62 8.13 -20.26
N SER A 69 8.52 7.98 -21.23
CA SER A 69 9.90 7.52 -21.02
C SER A 69 10.93 8.45 -21.68
N ALA A 70 10.68 9.76 -21.60
CA ALA A 70 11.56 10.79 -22.15
C ALA A 70 13.04 10.62 -21.71
N GLN A 71 13.26 10.22 -20.45
CA GLN A 71 14.61 9.96 -19.90
C GLN A 71 15.34 8.77 -20.55
N LEU A 72 14.64 7.75 -21.05
CA LEU A 72 15.26 6.60 -21.73
C LEU A 72 15.62 6.91 -23.17
N PHE A 73 14.78 7.68 -23.87
CA PHE A 73 14.98 8.05 -25.28
C PHE A 73 15.88 9.28 -25.46
N GLU A 74 16.25 9.98 -24.39
CA GLU A 74 17.32 10.97 -24.41
C GLU A 74 18.71 10.33 -24.55
N VAL A 75 18.87 9.10 -24.03
CA VAL A 75 20.15 8.36 -24.01
C VAL A 75 20.24 7.33 -25.13
N PHE A 76 19.12 6.72 -25.53
CA PHE A 76 19.08 5.67 -26.56
C PHE A 76 18.23 6.07 -27.78
N PRO A 77 18.72 5.84 -29.01
CA PRO A 77 17.95 6.10 -30.21
C PRO A 77 16.71 5.20 -30.28
N TYR A 78 15.61 5.76 -30.77
CA TYR A 78 14.34 5.06 -30.90
C TYR A 78 14.47 3.77 -31.75
N SER A 79 13.97 2.65 -31.22
CA SER A 79 13.79 1.42 -31.99
C SER A 79 12.49 0.74 -31.55
N ASN A 80 11.84 0.03 -32.49
CA ASN A 80 10.58 -0.69 -32.22
C ASN A 80 10.70 -1.71 -31.08
N TRP A 81 11.88 -2.30 -30.89
CA TRP A 81 12.15 -3.21 -29.78
C TRP A 81 12.22 -2.46 -28.44
N LEU A 82 12.92 -1.32 -28.39
CA LEU A 82 13.02 -0.49 -27.19
C LEU A 82 11.67 0.14 -26.83
N ALA A 83 10.86 0.49 -27.82
CA ALA A 83 9.48 0.93 -27.65
C ALA A 83 8.61 -0.14 -26.98
N TRP A 84 8.75 -1.41 -27.39
CA TRP A 84 8.05 -2.54 -26.78
C TRP A 84 8.50 -2.79 -25.33
N LEU A 85 9.81 -2.73 -25.09
CA LEU A 85 10.37 -2.83 -23.73
C LEU A 85 9.91 -1.68 -22.84
N GLY A 86 9.85 -0.45 -23.37
CA GLY A 86 9.33 0.72 -22.66
C GLY A 86 7.88 0.56 -22.24
N LYS A 87 7.03 -0.04 -23.09
CA LYS A 87 5.64 -0.37 -22.72
C LYS A 87 5.57 -1.35 -21.56
N ILE A 88 6.33 -2.44 -21.63
CA ILE A 88 6.37 -3.45 -20.56
C ILE A 88 6.87 -2.81 -19.26
N GLN A 89 7.94 -2.02 -19.35
CA GLN A 89 8.53 -1.33 -18.20
C GLN A 89 7.52 -0.36 -17.56
N ASN A 90 6.80 0.43 -18.36
CA ASN A 90 5.81 1.37 -17.85
C ASN A 90 4.68 0.65 -17.10
N VAL A 91 4.17 -0.45 -17.66
CA VAL A 91 3.16 -1.30 -17.01
C VAL A 91 3.69 -1.87 -15.69
N LEU A 92 4.92 -2.41 -15.69
CA LEU A 92 5.55 -2.95 -14.48
C LEU A 92 5.76 -1.88 -13.41
N LEU A 93 6.14 -0.66 -13.80
CA LEU A 93 6.25 0.47 -12.89
C LEU A 93 4.89 0.80 -12.28
N THR A 94 3.81 0.87 -13.07
CA THR A 94 2.46 1.15 -12.55
C THR A 94 1.99 0.09 -11.55
N PHE A 95 2.27 -1.19 -11.82
CA PHE A 95 2.00 -2.28 -10.87
C PHE A 95 2.88 -2.19 -9.61
N GLY A 96 4.16 -1.83 -9.76
CA GLY A 96 5.09 -1.64 -8.65
C GLY A 96 4.65 -0.53 -7.70
N TRP A 97 4.25 0.63 -8.24
CA TRP A 97 3.70 1.74 -7.45
C TRP A 97 2.42 1.35 -6.72
N SER A 98 1.48 0.72 -7.42
CA SER A 98 0.24 0.22 -6.81
C SER A 98 0.49 -0.79 -5.69
N TYR A 99 1.51 -1.64 -5.83
CA TYR A 99 1.92 -2.57 -4.78
C TYR A 99 2.46 -1.84 -3.55
N MET A 100 3.29 -0.81 -3.73
CA MET A 100 3.82 0.00 -2.63
C MET A 100 2.70 0.68 -1.86
N ASP A 101 1.73 1.28 -2.55
CA ASP A 101 0.58 1.93 -1.91
C ASP A 101 -0.25 0.93 -1.10
N ILE A 102 -0.54 -0.24 -1.68
CA ILE A 102 -1.25 -1.31 -0.97
C ILE A 102 -0.44 -1.76 0.25
N PHE A 103 0.86 -1.98 0.11
CA PHE A 103 1.75 -2.39 1.19
C PHE A 103 1.73 -1.39 2.37
N LEU A 104 1.85 -0.09 2.08
CA LEU A 104 1.75 0.97 3.08
C LEU A 104 0.38 0.99 3.76
N MET A 105 -0.71 0.82 3.00
CA MET A 105 -2.05 0.69 3.58
C MET A 105 -2.16 -0.54 4.49
N MET A 106 -1.56 -1.68 4.14
CA MET A 106 -1.56 -2.87 4.98
C MET A 106 -0.82 -2.65 6.29
N LEU A 107 0.35 -2.01 6.24
CA LEU A 107 1.13 -1.64 7.43
C LEU A 107 0.32 -0.71 8.35
N GLY A 108 -0.25 0.37 7.79
CA GLY A 108 -1.06 1.31 8.55
C GLY A 108 -2.29 0.67 9.19
N MET A 109 -3.00 -0.19 8.45
CA MET A 109 -4.13 -0.94 9.00
C MET A 109 -3.71 -1.92 10.10
N GLY A 110 -2.57 -2.60 9.94
CA GLY A 110 -2.04 -3.51 10.96
C GLY A 110 -1.71 -2.81 12.28
N LEU A 111 -1.00 -1.68 12.19
CA LEU A 111 -0.66 -0.81 13.32
C LEU A 111 -1.92 -0.24 14.01
N SER A 112 -2.87 0.25 13.20
CA SER A 112 -4.15 0.75 13.71
C SER A 112 -4.95 -0.33 14.45
N GLU A 113 -5.00 -1.56 13.93
CA GLU A 113 -5.68 -2.67 14.60
C GLU A 113 -4.94 -3.12 15.88
N MET A 114 -3.62 -3.00 15.96
CA MET A 114 -2.88 -3.23 17.23
C MET A 114 -3.29 -2.23 18.31
N LEU A 115 -3.31 -0.93 17.99
CA LEU A 115 -3.78 0.10 18.92
C LEU A 115 -5.25 -0.07 19.29
N ALA A 116 -6.11 -0.37 18.31
CA ALA A 116 -7.53 -0.59 18.56
C ALA A 116 -7.77 -1.80 19.47
N ARG A 117 -7.00 -2.88 19.33
CA ARG A 117 -7.05 -4.05 20.22
C ARG A 117 -6.66 -3.69 21.65
N LEU A 118 -5.57 -2.94 21.82
CA LEU A 118 -5.15 -2.48 23.14
C LEU A 118 -6.21 -1.58 23.77
N ASN A 119 -6.76 -0.63 23.00
CA ASN A 119 -7.77 0.30 23.50
C ASN A 119 -9.06 -0.42 23.95
N ARG A 120 -9.56 -1.37 23.15
CA ARG A 120 -10.72 -2.20 23.53
C ARG A 120 -10.47 -2.97 24.83
N SER A 121 -9.26 -3.51 25.01
CA SER A 121 -8.88 -4.20 26.25
C SER A 121 -8.86 -3.23 27.45
N LEU A 122 -8.34 -2.02 27.27
CA LEU A 122 -8.31 -1.00 28.32
C LEU A 122 -9.73 -0.55 28.71
N GLU A 123 -10.61 -0.31 27.75
CA GLU A 123 -12.01 0.08 27.99
C GLU A 123 -12.79 -0.97 28.80
N GLN A 124 -12.51 -2.25 28.59
CA GLN A 124 -13.12 -3.34 29.36
C GLN A 124 -12.57 -3.40 30.79
N GLN A 125 -11.27 -3.20 30.94
CA GLN A 125 -10.55 -3.40 32.20
C GLN A 125 -10.55 -2.18 33.12
N VAL A 126 -10.80 -0.97 32.60
CA VAL A 126 -10.88 0.26 33.42
C VAL A 126 -12.03 0.26 34.41
N ARG A 127 -13.08 -0.53 34.14
CA ARG A 127 -14.25 -0.67 35.02
C ARG A 127 -14.05 -1.72 36.12
N GLN A 128 -12.94 -2.46 36.09
CA GLN A 128 -12.62 -3.50 37.06
C GLN A 128 -11.43 -3.08 37.93
N PRO A 129 -11.40 -3.44 39.23
CA PRO A 129 -10.22 -3.22 40.05
C PRO A 129 -9.08 -4.12 39.57
N MET A 130 -8.17 -3.55 38.78
CA MET A 130 -7.01 -4.23 38.22
C MET A 130 -5.72 -3.89 38.99
N PRO A 131 -4.79 -4.85 39.13
CA PRO A 131 -3.53 -4.64 39.85
C PRO A 131 -2.60 -3.67 39.10
N GLU A 132 -1.72 -2.98 39.83
CA GLU A 132 -0.77 -2.02 39.25
C GLU A 132 0.12 -2.64 38.15
N ALA A 133 0.47 -3.92 38.30
CA ALA A 133 1.22 -4.68 37.31
C ALA A 133 0.55 -4.69 35.92
N TYR A 134 -0.79 -4.77 35.86
CA TYR A 134 -1.54 -4.72 34.60
C TYR A 134 -1.37 -3.35 33.92
N TRP A 135 -1.52 -2.26 34.68
CA TRP A 135 -1.39 -0.90 34.16
C TRP A 135 0.02 -0.59 33.67
N THR A 136 1.04 -1.11 34.35
CA THR A 136 2.43 -1.00 33.91
C THR A 136 2.64 -1.78 32.61
N TRP A 137 2.14 -3.01 32.52
CA TRP A 137 2.21 -3.83 31.31
C TRP A 137 1.50 -3.16 30.12
N SER A 138 0.28 -2.65 30.29
CA SER A 138 -0.46 -1.98 29.21
C SER A 138 0.26 -0.73 28.70
N ARG A 139 0.88 0.06 29.58
CA ARG A 139 1.69 1.22 29.21
C ARG A 139 2.94 0.82 28.43
N THR A 140 3.63 -0.23 28.86
CA THR A 140 4.79 -0.77 28.12
C THR A 140 4.38 -1.26 26.74
N LEU A 141 3.25 -1.97 26.63
CA LEU A 141 2.73 -2.45 25.35
C LEU A 141 2.37 -1.29 24.40
N TYR A 142 1.70 -0.25 24.92
CA TYR A 142 1.42 0.96 24.16
C TYR A 142 2.71 1.60 23.62
N ARG A 143 3.73 1.78 24.47
CA ARG A 143 5.03 2.34 24.04
C ARG A 143 5.67 1.51 22.94
N SER A 144 5.67 0.18 23.07
CA SER A 144 6.22 -0.70 22.02
C SER A 144 5.47 -0.59 20.69
N ILE A 145 4.14 -0.41 20.71
CA ILE A 145 3.38 -0.19 19.48
C ILE A 145 3.71 1.17 18.86
N VAL A 146 3.82 2.24 19.68
CA VAL A 146 4.20 3.58 19.20
C VAL A 146 5.62 3.60 18.62
N GLU A 147 6.55 2.92 19.27
CA GLU A 147 7.93 2.76 18.78
C GLU A 147 7.95 2.07 17.40
N LEU A 148 7.11 1.05 17.22
CA LEU A 148 6.88 0.38 15.93
C LEU A 148 6.39 1.33 14.84
N ILE A 149 5.47 2.23 15.19
CA ILE A 149 4.93 3.24 14.27
C ILE A 149 6.05 4.20 13.86
N ARG A 150 6.84 4.68 14.82
CA ARG A 150 7.96 5.58 14.54
C ARG A 150 9.01 4.91 13.66
N GLU A 151 9.34 3.65 13.91
CA GLU A 151 10.29 2.88 13.08
C GLU A 151 9.82 2.76 11.63
N VAL A 152 8.50 2.72 11.37
CA VAL A 152 7.95 2.69 10.00
C VAL A 152 7.87 4.07 9.37
N ASP A 153 7.61 5.10 10.17
CA ASP A 153 7.50 6.48 9.69
C ASP A 153 8.89 7.09 9.38
N ASP A 154 9.92 6.65 10.12
CA ASP A 154 11.31 7.10 9.96
C ASP A 154 12.12 6.27 8.91
N ALA A 155 11.53 5.22 8.32
CA ALA A 155 12.18 4.31 7.36
C ALA A 155 11.88 4.65 5.89
#